data_AF-A0A5C7VBJ2-F1
#
_entry.id   AF-A0A5C7VBJ2-F1
#
_cell.length_a   1.000
_cell.length_b   1.000
_cell.length_c   1.000
_cell.angle_alpha   90.00
_cell.angle_beta   90.00
_cell.angle_gamma   90.00
#
_symmetry.space_group_name_H-M   'P 1'
#
loop_
_entity.id
_entity.type
_entity.pdbx_description
1 polymer ?
#
loop_
_entity_poly.entity_id
_entity_poly.type
_entity_poly.pdbx_seq_one_letter_code
_entity_poly.pdbx_strand_id
1 'polypeptide(L)'
;PLAQTPAPVPAPARAPTLASAEPARPAATAAPAASRPAVPAASAEAPVPALRELPEALRRELPPLSASGAMYSDTAANRLLIINGQLYHEGDPVAPGLVLEQIKLRSAVLSWRGQRFRLDY
;
A
#
# COMPACT_ATOMS: atom_id res chain seq x y z
N PRO A 1 -18.45 24.17 55.47
CA PRO A 1 -18.25 25.53 54.91
C PRO A 1 -18.59 25.50 53.41
N LEU A 2 -19.65 26.21 53.00
CA LEU A 2 -20.07 26.42 51.61
C LEU A 2 -19.54 27.79 51.17
N ALA A 3 -18.68 27.85 50.14
CA ALA A 3 -18.29 29.08 49.44
C ALA A 3 -17.75 28.71 48.04
N GLN A 4 -18.52 28.90 46.97
CA GLN A 4 -18.56 30.07 46.06
C GLN A 4 -17.74 29.85 44.76
N THR A 5 -18.45 29.55 43.66
CA THR A 5 -18.04 29.68 42.24
C THR A 5 -17.97 31.18 41.86
N PRO A 6 -17.29 31.61 40.77
CA PRO A 6 -17.99 31.67 39.46
C PRO A 6 -17.13 31.46 38.20
N ALA A 7 -17.85 31.13 37.13
CA ALA A 7 -17.46 30.84 35.77
C ALA A 7 -16.72 31.98 35.01
N PRO A 8 -15.97 31.65 33.94
CA PRO A 8 -15.54 32.65 32.96
C PRO A 8 -16.70 33.07 32.05
N VAL A 9 -17.04 34.36 32.07
CA VAL A 9 -17.99 35.01 31.16
C VAL A 9 -17.36 35.31 29.78
N PRO A 10 -18.16 35.30 28.70
CA PRO A 10 -17.72 35.44 27.32
C PRO A 10 -17.55 36.91 26.91
N ALA A 11 -16.59 37.19 26.03
CA ALA A 11 -16.44 38.49 25.37
C ALA A 11 -16.84 38.40 23.89
N PRO A 12 -17.83 39.19 23.43
CA PRO A 12 -18.21 39.26 22.03
C PRO A 12 -17.53 40.42 21.29
N ALA A 13 -17.63 40.34 19.96
CA ALA A 13 -17.51 41.42 18.96
C ALA A 13 -16.12 41.86 18.51
N ARG A 14 -15.83 41.58 17.23
CA ARG A 14 -15.82 42.63 16.21
C ARG A 14 -16.11 42.07 14.82
N ALA A 15 -17.00 42.78 14.14
CA ALA A 15 -17.64 42.49 12.86
C ALA A 15 -16.67 42.74 11.67
N PRO A 16 -17.11 42.48 10.42
CA PRO A 16 -16.25 42.21 9.28
C PRO A 16 -15.73 43.50 8.64
N THR A 17 -14.49 43.48 8.16
CA THR A 17 -14.00 44.46 7.20
C THR A 17 -13.90 43.79 5.84
N LEU A 18 -14.90 44.09 5.00
CA LEU A 18 -14.81 43.95 3.56
C LEU A 18 -13.77 44.94 3.03
N ALA A 19 -12.67 44.44 2.48
CA ALA A 19 -11.81 45.19 1.58
C ALA A 19 -11.79 44.47 0.23
N SER A 20 -12.39 45.17 -0.74
CA SER A 20 -12.56 44.81 -2.15
C SER A 20 -11.31 45.14 -2.98
N ALA A 21 -11.33 44.71 -4.25
CA ALA A 21 -10.39 44.97 -5.37
C ALA A 21 -9.14 44.05 -5.43
N GLU A 22 -8.76 43.41 -6.53
CA GLU A 22 -9.09 43.59 -7.96
C GLU A 22 -8.74 42.31 -8.78
N PRO A 23 -9.13 42.24 -10.08
CA PRO A 23 -9.29 41.01 -10.86
C PRO A 23 -8.00 40.56 -11.55
N ALA A 24 -7.85 39.25 -11.69
CA ALA A 24 -7.08 38.67 -12.79
C ALA A 24 -7.70 37.32 -13.17
N ARG A 25 -8.48 37.31 -14.25
CA ARG A 25 -8.60 36.12 -15.10
C ARG A 25 -7.19 35.87 -15.68
N PRO A 26 -6.76 34.61 -15.78
CA PRO A 26 -7.28 33.79 -16.87
C PRO A 26 -7.82 32.45 -16.38
N ALA A 27 -8.84 31.99 -17.09
CA ALA A 27 -9.18 30.58 -17.14
C ALA A 27 -7.97 29.82 -17.72
N ALA A 28 -7.15 29.25 -16.85
CA ALA A 28 -6.32 28.13 -17.23
C ALA A 28 -7.21 26.89 -17.09
N THR A 29 -7.78 26.49 -18.23
CA THR A 29 -8.20 25.12 -18.50
C THR A 29 -7.20 24.18 -17.83
N ALA A 30 -7.63 23.56 -16.73
CA ALA A 30 -6.97 22.36 -16.23
C ALA A 30 -7.26 21.29 -17.29
N ALA A 31 -6.42 21.27 -18.32
CA ALA A 31 -6.31 20.13 -19.19
C ALA A 31 -6.09 18.92 -18.28
N PRO A 32 -6.80 17.80 -18.47
CA PRO A 32 -6.50 16.59 -17.75
C PRO A 32 -5.06 16.25 -18.11
N ALA A 33 -4.17 16.45 -17.14
CA ALA A 33 -2.77 16.13 -17.29
C ALA A 33 -2.70 14.67 -17.69
N ALA A 34 -2.20 14.48 -18.91
CA ALA A 34 -1.94 13.20 -19.50
C ALA A 34 -1.33 12.27 -18.44
N SER A 35 -1.91 11.07 -18.35
CA SER A 35 -1.36 9.90 -17.68
C SER A 35 0.07 9.67 -18.16
N ARG A 36 1.02 10.34 -17.52
CA ARG A 36 2.44 10.04 -17.68
C ARG A 36 2.70 8.87 -16.74
N PRO A 37 3.11 7.69 -17.23
CA PRO A 37 3.56 6.62 -16.35
C PRO A 37 4.74 7.18 -15.57
N ALA A 38 4.52 7.49 -14.30
CA ALA A 38 5.59 7.80 -13.38
C ALA A 38 6.44 6.53 -13.30
N VAL A 39 7.61 6.56 -13.93
CA VAL A 39 8.71 5.66 -13.56
C VAL A 39 9.06 5.99 -12.11
N PRO A 40 8.78 5.13 -11.12
CA PRO A 40 9.13 5.45 -9.76
C PRO A 40 10.63 5.30 -9.62
N ALA A 41 11.25 6.38 -9.15
CA ALA A 41 12.64 6.44 -8.78
C ALA A 41 13.02 5.28 -7.85
N ALA A 42 14.18 4.68 -8.13
CA ALA A 42 14.89 3.86 -7.18
C ALA A 42 15.12 4.65 -5.88
N SER A 43 15.03 3.95 -4.74
CA SER A 43 15.40 4.41 -3.38
C SER A 43 14.30 5.11 -2.55
N ALA A 44 13.12 4.51 -2.50
CA ALA A 44 12.31 4.40 -1.29
C ALA A 44 11.63 3.04 -1.40
N GLU A 45 11.84 2.15 -0.43
CA GLU A 45 11.29 0.79 -0.31
C GLU A 45 10.10 0.55 -1.26
N ALA A 46 10.40 0.14 -2.51
CA ALA A 46 9.41 0.21 -3.57
C ALA A 46 8.26 -0.74 -3.18
N PRO A 47 7.00 -0.27 -3.14
CA PRO A 47 5.90 -1.12 -2.76
C PRO A 47 5.87 -2.30 -3.71
N VAL A 48 6.12 -3.49 -3.16
CA VAL A 48 6.11 -4.72 -3.94
C VAL A 48 4.70 -4.85 -4.54
N PRO A 49 4.57 -4.86 -5.88
CA PRO A 49 3.27 -4.89 -6.53
C PRO A 49 2.55 -6.19 -6.15
N ALA A 50 1.23 -6.13 -5.95
CA ALA A 50 0.46 -7.34 -5.74
C ALA A 50 0.48 -8.22 -6.99
N LEU A 51 0.21 -9.53 -6.85
CA LEU A 51 0.07 -10.46 -7.97
C LEU A 51 -0.87 -9.91 -9.06
N ARG A 52 -1.94 -9.22 -8.67
CA ARG A 52 -2.90 -8.58 -9.58
C ARG A 52 -2.34 -7.37 -10.34
N GLU A 53 -1.31 -6.71 -9.81
CA GLU A 53 -0.65 -5.53 -10.38
C GLU A 53 0.53 -5.92 -11.29
N LEU A 54 0.90 -7.20 -11.31
CA LEU A 54 1.92 -7.69 -12.23
C LEU A 54 1.49 -7.53 -13.71
N PRO A 55 2.45 -7.36 -14.63
CA PRO A 55 2.19 -7.38 -16.05
C PRO A 55 1.45 -8.65 -16.46
N GLU A 56 0.45 -8.53 -17.35
CA GLU A 56 -0.35 -9.66 -17.81
C GLU A 56 0.50 -10.79 -18.40
N ALA A 57 1.59 -10.44 -19.09
CA ALA A 57 2.57 -11.40 -19.61
C ALA A 57 3.11 -12.31 -18.49
N LEU A 58 3.52 -11.73 -17.36
CA LEU A 58 4.02 -12.49 -16.21
C LEU A 58 2.89 -13.28 -15.54
N ARG A 59 1.72 -12.66 -15.33
CA ARG A 59 0.56 -13.30 -14.71
C ARG A 59 0.05 -14.50 -15.50
N ARG A 60 0.19 -14.48 -16.83
CA ARG A 60 -0.20 -15.58 -17.73
C ARG A 60 0.80 -16.73 -17.70
N GLU A 61 2.07 -16.47 -17.39
CA GLU A 61 3.09 -17.50 -17.18
C GLU A 61 3.00 -18.13 -15.79
N LEU A 62 2.49 -17.38 -14.81
CA LEU A 62 2.31 -17.90 -13.45
C LEU A 62 1.20 -18.96 -13.43
N PRO A 63 1.44 -20.12 -12.79
CA PRO A 63 0.38 -21.07 -12.51
C PRO A 63 -0.69 -20.40 -11.61
N PRO A 64 -1.91 -20.96 -11.53
CA PRO A 64 -2.89 -20.48 -10.55
C PRO A 64 -2.27 -20.56 -9.16
N LEU A 65 -2.05 -19.40 -8.52
CA LEU A 65 -1.53 -19.30 -7.17
C LEU A 65 -2.69 -18.94 -6.25
N SER A 66 -3.13 -19.91 -5.46
CA SER A 66 -4.11 -19.69 -4.41
C SER A 66 -3.42 -19.85 -3.07
N ALA A 67 -3.19 -18.75 -2.37
CA ALA A 67 -2.71 -18.80 -1.00
C ALA A 67 -3.91 -18.89 -0.04
N SER A 68 -3.96 -19.93 0.77
CA SER A 68 -5.09 -20.20 1.69
C SER A 68 -4.82 -19.78 3.13
N GLY A 69 -3.57 -19.51 3.47
CA GLY A 69 -3.17 -19.09 4.81
C GLY A 69 -1.68 -19.25 5.02
N ALA A 70 -1.19 -18.72 6.13
CA ALA A 70 0.19 -18.90 6.57
C ALA A 70 0.21 -19.23 8.07
N MET A 71 1.21 -20.00 8.46
CA MET A 71 1.68 -20.05 9.85
C MET A 71 2.83 -19.06 9.99
N TYR A 72 2.54 -17.95 10.67
CA TYR A 72 3.54 -16.95 10.99
C TYR A 72 4.21 -17.30 12.32
N SER A 73 5.54 -17.28 12.32
CA SER A 73 6.39 -17.37 13.50
C SER A 73 7.40 -16.22 13.48
N ASP A 74 7.91 -15.84 14.65
CA ASP A 74 8.96 -14.83 14.76
C ASP A 74 10.23 -15.28 13.99
N THR A 75 10.55 -16.57 14.11
CA THR A 75 11.62 -17.23 13.36
C THR A 75 11.20 -17.52 11.91
N ALA A 76 11.92 -16.93 10.95
CA ALA A 76 11.74 -17.14 9.50
C ALA A 76 11.69 -18.61 9.08
N ALA A 77 12.57 -19.45 9.65
CA ALA A 77 12.61 -20.89 9.36
C ALA A 77 11.35 -21.66 9.78
N ASN A 78 10.53 -21.11 10.69
CA ASN A 78 9.27 -21.70 11.11
C ASN A 78 8.06 -21.05 10.41
N ARG A 79 8.29 -20.14 9.46
CA ARG A 79 7.22 -19.53 8.68
C ARG A 79 6.84 -20.43 7.52
N LEU A 80 5.55 -20.67 7.41
CA LEU A 80 4.97 -21.60 6.45
C LEU A 80 3.79 -20.94 5.74
N LEU A 81 3.69 -21.13 4.43
CA LEU A 81 2.61 -20.62 3.61
C LEU A 81 1.95 -21.78 2.87
N ILE A 82 0.62 -21.81 2.87
CA ILE A 82 -0.15 -22.78 2.11
C ILE A 82 -0.45 -22.18 0.73
N ILE A 83 0.19 -22.71 -0.31
CA ILE A 83 -0.07 -22.35 -1.71
C ILE A 83 -0.61 -23.57 -2.43
N ASN A 84 -1.80 -23.48 -3.03
CA ASN A 84 -2.47 -24.58 -3.74
C ASN A 84 -2.61 -25.86 -2.88
N GLY A 85 -2.77 -25.71 -1.56
CA GLY A 85 -2.88 -26.84 -0.63
C GLY A 85 -1.54 -27.51 -0.26
N GLN A 86 -0.41 -26.97 -0.72
CA GLN A 86 0.94 -27.43 -0.39
C GLN A 86 1.61 -26.44 0.57
N LEU A 87 2.44 -26.94 1.50
CA LEU A 87 3.17 -26.14 2.49
C LEU A 87 4.53 -25.72 1.93
N TYR A 88 4.85 -24.43 1.99
CA TYR A 88 6.12 -23.85 1.54
C TYR A 88 6.76 -22.97 2.62
N HIS A 89 8.09 -22.98 2.70
CA HIS A 89 8.88 -22.11 3.59
C HIS A 89 9.45 -20.90 2.85
N GLU A 90 9.90 -19.89 3.60
CA GLU A 90 10.74 -18.82 3.04
C GLU A 90 12.01 -19.41 2.39
N GLY A 91 12.25 -19.03 1.14
CA GLY A 91 13.32 -19.55 0.27
C GLY A 91 12.93 -20.73 -0.60
N ASP A 92 11.75 -21.34 -0.38
CA ASP A 92 11.37 -22.56 -1.09
C ASP A 92 10.86 -22.30 -2.52
N PRO A 93 11.26 -23.12 -3.51
CA PRO A 93 10.74 -23.01 -4.86
C PRO A 93 9.31 -23.57 -4.95
N VAL A 94 8.34 -22.66 -5.14
CA VAL A 94 6.91 -23.00 -5.28
C VAL A 94 6.62 -23.63 -6.64
N ALA A 95 7.28 -23.14 -7.69
CA ALA A 95 7.12 -23.58 -9.07
C ALA A 95 8.39 -23.30 -9.88
N PRO A 96 8.54 -23.83 -11.11
CA PRO A 96 9.73 -23.59 -11.93
C PRO A 96 9.93 -22.09 -12.23
N GLY A 97 10.89 -21.45 -11.56
CA GLY A 97 11.13 -20.01 -11.68
C GLY A 97 10.35 -19.13 -10.69
N LEU A 98 9.53 -19.73 -9.81
CA LEU A 98 8.81 -19.08 -8.71
C LEU A 98 9.45 -19.48 -7.38
N VAL A 99 9.89 -18.48 -6.61
CA VAL A 99 10.47 -18.70 -5.29
C VAL A 99 9.68 -17.91 -4.27
N LEU A 100 9.35 -18.54 -3.15
CA LEU A 100 8.81 -17.84 -1.99
C LEU A 100 9.97 -17.13 -1.30
N GLU A 101 10.01 -15.80 -1.33
CA GLU A 101 11.14 -15.06 -0.76
C GLU A 101 10.91 -14.68 0.69
N GLN A 102 9.71 -14.19 1.00
CA GLN A 102 9.33 -13.87 2.38
C GLN A 102 7.86 -14.16 2.68
N ILE A 103 7.57 -14.48 3.93
CA ILE A 103 6.23 -14.65 4.47
C ILE A 103 6.02 -13.55 5.52
N LYS A 104 5.14 -12.60 5.24
CA LYS A 104 4.73 -11.55 6.19
C LYS A 104 3.47 -11.99 6.93
N LEU A 105 2.92 -11.15 7.81
CA LEU A 105 1.71 -11.52 8.58
C LEU A 105 0.46 -11.76 7.72
N ARG A 106 0.26 -10.97 6.65
CA ARG A 106 -0.97 -10.96 5.83
C ARG A 106 -0.70 -11.10 4.33
N SER A 107 0.55 -11.29 3.96
CA SER A 107 0.98 -11.35 2.57
C SER A 107 2.32 -12.06 2.50
N ALA A 108 2.59 -12.67 1.37
CA ALA A 108 3.86 -13.30 1.07
C ALA A 108 4.52 -12.58 -0.09
N VAL A 109 5.83 -12.42 -0.06
CA VAL A 109 6.63 -11.91 -1.18
C VAL A 109 7.17 -13.10 -1.94
N LEU A 110 6.87 -13.18 -3.22
CA LEU A 110 7.38 -14.18 -4.13
C LEU A 110 8.22 -13.49 -5.21
N SER A 111 9.17 -14.22 -5.77
CA SER A 111 9.97 -13.78 -6.91
C SER A 111 9.76 -14.73 -8.09
N TRP A 112 9.39 -14.16 -9.24
CA TRP A 112 9.26 -14.87 -10.51
C TRP A 112 10.16 -14.25 -11.56
N ARG A 113 11.14 -15.01 -12.08
CA ARG A 113 12.08 -14.54 -13.13
C ARG A 113 12.73 -13.18 -12.82
N GLY A 114 13.03 -12.93 -11.54
CA GLY A 114 13.61 -11.68 -11.06
C GLY A 114 12.60 -10.55 -10.76
N GLN A 115 11.30 -10.78 -11.01
CA GLN A 115 10.23 -9.88 -10.62
C GLN A 115 9.67 -10.27 -9.26
N ARG A 116 9.73 -9.38 -8.28
CA ARG A 116 9.14 -9.59 -6.96
C ARG A 116 7.70 -9.10 -6.92
N PHE A 117 6.81 -9.88 -6.35
CA PHE A 117 5.42 -9.53 -6.14
C PHE A 117 4.92 -10.03 -4.79
N ARG A 118 3.86 -9.41 -4.29
CA ARG A 118 3.20 -9.83 -3.06
C ARG A 118 1.91 -10.58 -3.37
N LEU A 119 1.69 -11.66 -2.64
CA LEU A 119 0.48 -12.45 -2.66
C LEU A 119 -0.21 -12.30 -1.31
N ASP A 120 -1.33 -11.61 -1.30
CA ASP A 120 -2.21 -11.52 -0.13
C ASP A 120 -3.01 -12.83 0.02
N TYR A 121 -3.29 -13.24 1.25
CA TYR A 121 -4.04 -14.46 1.60
C TYR A 121 -4.94 -14.26 2.82
#